data_AF-A0A936NZQ6-F1
#
_entry.id   AF-A0A936NZQ6-F1
#
_cell.length_a   1.000
_cell.length_b   1.000
_cell.length_c   1.000
_cell.angle_alpha   90.00
_cell.angle_beta   90.00
_cell.angle_gamma   90.00
#
_symmetry.space_group_name_H-M   'P 1'
#
loop_
_entity.id
_entity.type
_entity.pdbx_description
1 polymer ?
#
loop_
_entity_poly.entity_id
_entity_poly.type
_entity_poly.pdbx_seq_one_letter_code
_entity_poly.pdbx_strand_id
1 'polypeptide(L)'
;MAEAASLEWHHLPIPDMGEPGWHYERRWIYSGARLRRLLRRGGRVVVHCRAGLGRAGTIAARLLVELGMPPAEAISQVRKARPGAIQTPEQEHHVHAARRVSASQDETVSRRLACLLGGALGDAFGYPIAFENLASIQKRHGPAGLREPEFNKNQLLVSDDTQMTLFTLEGLTRAMQANTLAEQDLIEQVRLSYLDWLESQGLAAGSANHPTRLLKHAALHVQRAPAKTCIQSLRAGGGGSPERPINDSREASGLMRVAPVACMPEMNAERAFRLAARATALTHGHPAAHLSAGILAAMLHGLLEGKPLQTALIHACDQARAWRGHQDVVRHLEAALEASVRPHGGALPEGLGGGQTCEEALAIGFFAASRSQDFREVMAIAANHDGQSDVTAGIAGQLFAAQRGMEALPHAWIRCLDVRDALFDVADWSLPLWLRAAARRGD
;
A
#
# COMPACT_ATOMS: atom_id res chain seq x y z
N MET A 1 25.52 -6.69 13.05
CA MET A 1 26.22 -7.77 12.32
C MET A 1 25.55 -8.10 10.98
N ALA A 2 24.24 -8.36 10.91
CA ALA A 2 23.58 -8.67 9.62
C ALA A 2 23.57 -7.50 8.62
N GLU A 3 23.17 -6.30 9.06
CA GLU A 3 23.13 -5.11 8.18
C GLU A 3 24.53 -4.68 7.72
N ALA A 4 25.54 -4.82 8.59
CA ALA A 4 26.95 -4.59 8.25
C ALA A 4 27.49 -5.58 7.20
N ALA A 5 26.80 -6.71 6.97
CA ALA A 5 27.13 -7.71 5.95
C ALA A 5 26.22 -7.62 4.71
N SER A 6 25.49 -6.50 4.53
CA SER A 6 24.51 -6.32 3.44
C SER A 6 23.39 -7.38 3.40
N LEU A 7 23.09 -8.01 4.54
CA LEU A 7 21.99 -8.96 4.66
C LEU A 7 20.70 -8.22 5.03
N GLU A 8 19.63 -8.51 4.28
CA GLU A 8 18.29 -8.08 4.63
C GLU A 8 17.77 -8.85 5.86
N TRP A 9 17.44 -8.12 6.94
CA TRP A 9 17.06 -8.72 8.22
C TRP A 9 15.56 -8.59 8.51
N HIS A 10 14.88 -9.75 8.50
CA HIS A 10 13.53 -9.93 9.04
C HIS A 10 13.53 -10.34 10.52
N HIS A 11 12.94 -9.54 11.41
CA HIS A 11 12.80 -9.87 12.84
C HIS A 11 11.38 -10.32 13.19
N LEU A 12 11.20 -11.65 13.34
CA LEU A 12 9.94 -12.28 13.72
C LEU A 12 10.17 -13.18 14.95
N PRO A 13 9.98 -12.64 16.17
CA PRO A 13 10.28 -13.39 17.39
C PRO A 13 9.27 -14.53 17.61
N ILE A 14 9.78 -15.67 18.08
CA ILE A 14 9.00 -16.82 18.56
C ILE A 14 9.43 -17.09 20.01
N PRO A 15 8.49 -17.25 20.97
CA PRO A 15 8.81 -17.63 22.35
C PRO A 15 9.71 -18.87 22.41
N ASP A 16 10.55 -18.97 23.43
CA ASP A 16 11.46 -20.11 23.54
C ASP A 16 10.69 -21.43 23.68
N MET A 17 11.18 -22.48 23.01
CA MET A 17 10.49 -23.77 22.85
C MET A 17 9.10 -23.71 22.21
N GLY A 18 8.61 -22.54 21.82
CA GLY A 18 7.30 -22.37 21.19
C GLY A 18 7.31 -22.55 19.68
N GLU A 19 6.13 -22.35 19.11
CA GLU A 19 5.85 -22.30 17.68
C GLU A 19 5.42 -20.88 17.26
N PRO A 20 5.40 -20.57 15.95
CA PRO A 20 4.85 -19.31 15.46
C PRO A 20 3.42 -19.03 15.94
N GLY A 21 3.24 -17.93 16.66
CA GLY A 21 1.93 -17.43 17.09
C GLY A 21 1.38 -16.33 16.18
N TRP A 22 0.23 -15.75 16.55
CA TRP A 22 -0.47 -14.77 15.72
C TRP A 22 0.38 -13.54 15.32
N HIS A 23 1.22 -13.02 16.24
CA HIS A 23 2.12 -11.91 15.94
C HIS A 23 3.14 -12.26 14.84
N TYR A 24 3.58 -13.53 14.80
CA TYR A 24 4.49 -14.04 13.79
C TYR A 24 3.76 -14.16 12.44
N GLU A 25 2.59 -14.81 12.43
CA GLU A 25 1.81 -15.05 11.20
C GLU A 25 1.46 -13.75 10.48
N ARG A 26 1.02 -12.73 11.22
CA ARG A 26 0.77 -11.39 10.68
C ARG A 26 1.97 -10.82 9.92
N ARG A 27 3.19 -10.98 10.46
CA ARG A 27 4.43 -10.50 9.79
C ARG A 27 4.92 -11.44 8.69
N TRP A 28 4.47 -12.70 8.70
CA TRP A 28 4.82 -13.71 7.71
C TRP A 28 4.16 -13.47 6.36
N ILE A 29 3.03 -12.76 6.31
CA ILE A 29 2.39 -12.36 5.04
C ILE A 29 3.38 -11.60 4.16
N TYR A 30 4.09 -10.64 4.76
CA TYR A 30 5.15 -9.90 4.10
C TYR A 30 6.44 -10.73 4.00
N SER A 31 6.95 -11.20 5.14
CA SER A 31 8.29 -11.79 5.21
C SER A 31 8.35 -13.13 4.48
N GLY A 32 7.36 -13.99 4.68
CA GLY A 32 7.26 -15.27 3.99
C GLY A 32 7.18 -15.10 2.48
N ALA A 33 6.34 -14.18 1.98
CA ALA A 33 6.22 -13.93 0.54
C ALA A 33 7.56 -13.46 -0.05
N ARG A 34 8.25 -12.53 0.62
CA ARG A 34 9.57 -12.03 0.20
C ARG A 34 10.64 -13.12 0.20
N LEU A 35 10.70 -13.92 1.28
CA LEU A 35 11.67 -15.00 1.44
C LEU A 35 11.45 -16.13 0.42
N ARG A 36 10.19 -16.55 0.20
CA ARG A 36 9.87 -17.57 -0.80
C ARG A 36 10.23 -17.10 -2.21
N ARG A 37 9.92 -15.85 -2.55
CA ARG A 37 10.30 -15.27 -3.86
C ARG A 37 11.81 -15.19 -4.02
N LEU A 38 12.55 -14.78 -2.97
CA LEU A 38 14.01 -14.80 -2.94
C LEU A 38 14.56 -16.21 -3.18
N LEU A 39 14.00 -17.24 -2.54
CA LEU A 39 14.43 -18.63 -2.72
C LEU A 39 14.12 -19.15 -4.13
N ARG A 40 12.94 -18.84 -4.69
CA ARG A 40 12.57 -19.26 -6.06
C ARG A 40 13.48 -18.68 -7.15
N ARG A 41 14.09 -17.50 -6.92
CA ARG A 41 15.08 -16.90 -7.84
C ARG A 41 16.52 -17.36 -7.58
N GLY A 42 16.73 -18.40 -6.77
CA GLY A 42 18.05 -18.93 -6.45
C GLY A 42 18.80 -18.16 -5.35
N GLY A 43 18.14 -17.23 -4.67
CA GLY A 43 18.67 -16.56 -3.50
C GLY A 43 18.81 -17.49 -2.30
N ARG A 44 19.46 -17.02 -1.24
CA ARG A 44 19.70 -17.80 -0.02
C ARG A 44 19.11 -17.10 1.19
N VAL A 45 18.56 -17.88 2.10
CA VAL A 45 17.98 -17.41 3.36
C VAL A 45 18.72 -18.08 4.51
N VAL A 46 19.18 -17.28 5.47
CA VAL A 46 19.71 -17.77 6.74
C VAL A 46 18.62 -17.60 7.80
N VAL A 47 18.23 -18.71 8.42
CA VAL A 47 17.28 -18.71 9.53
C VAL A 47 18.06 -18.99 10.81
N HIS A 48 17.89 -18.15 11.83
CA HIS A 48 18.56 -18.36 13.12
C HIS A 48 17.59 -18.15 14.30
N CYS A 49 17.92 -18.77 15.42
CA CYS A 49 17.36 -18.47 16.73
C CYS A 49 18.53 -18.36 17.72
N ARG A 50 18.31 -18.55 19.03
CA ARG A 50 19.42 -18.54 20.00
C ARG A 50 20.40 -19.70 19.81
N ALA A 51 19.89 -20.92 19.61
CA ALA A 51 20.71 -22.15 19.47
C ALA A 51 20.73 -22.73 18.05
N GLY A 52 19.93 -22.17 17.13
CA GLY A 52 19.78 -22.68 15.76
C GLY A 52 19.19 -24.09 15.66
N LEU A 53 18.33 -24.50 16.61
CA LEU A 53 17.77 -25.85 16.70
C LEU A 53 16.25 -25.88 16.50
N GLY A 54 15.44 -25.58 17.52
CA GLY A 54 13.97 -25.66 17.47
C GLY A 54 13.35 -24.68 16.48
N ARG A 55 13.13 -23.43 16.92
CA ARG A 55 12.50 -22.34 16.14
C ARG A 55 13.10 -22.16 14.73
N ALA A 56 14.42 -22.21 14.62
CA ALA A 56 15.10 -22.06 13.32
C ALA A 56 14.78 -23.24 12.39
N GLY A 57 14.82 -24.48 12.92
CA GLY A 57 14.43 -25.67 12.18
C GLY A 57 12.97 -25.65 11.75
N THR A 58 12.06 -25.18 12.62
CA THR A 58 10.62 -25.05 12.34
C THR A 58 10.38 -24.15 11.12
N ILE A 59 11.02 -22.98 11.08
CA ILE A 59 10.83 -22.03 9.98
C ILE A 59 11.54 -22.48 8.70
N ALA A 60 12.71 -23.12 8.79
CA ALA A 60 13.35 -23.73 7.64
C ALA A 60 12.47 -24.82 7.00
N ALA A 61 11.88 -25.70 7.82
CA ALA A 61 10.98 -26.74 7.35
C ALA A 61 9.67 -26.15 6.79
N ARG A 62 9.10 -25.12 7.43
CA ARG A 62 7.94 -24.40 6.89
C ARG A 62 8.21 -23.84 5.49
N LEU A 63 9.35 -23.19 5.27
CA LEU A 63 9.71 -22.65 3.96
C LEU A 63 9.83 -23.78 2.91
N LEU A 64 10.40 -24.93 3.26
CA LEU A 64 10.44 -26.09 2.37
C LEU A 64 9.03 -26.58 2.01
N VAL A 65 8.13 -26.65 3.00
CA VAL A 65 6.72 -27.04 2.77
C VAL A 65 6.00 -26.05 1.88
N GLU A 66 6.13 -24.76 2.16
CA GLU A 66 5.51 -23.71 1.36
C GLU A 66 6.07 -23.69 -0.08
N LEU A 67 7.30 -24.14 -0.29
CA LEU A 67 7.90 -24.31 -1.62
C LEU A 67 7.54 -25.63 -2.31
N GLY A 68 6.83 -26.55 -1.63
CA GLY A 68 6.22 -27.73 -2.22
C GLY A 68 6.72 -29.08 -1.68
N MET A 69 7.62 -29.09 -0.69
CA MET A 69 8.06 -30.34 -0.06
C MET A 69 6.98 -30.89 0.89
N PRO A 70 6.71 -32.20 0.91
CA PRO A 70 5.83 -32.79 1.92
C PRO A 70 6.34 -32.51 3.35
N PRO A 71 5.47 -32.21 4.35
CA PRO A 71 5.90 -31.85 5.70
C PRO A 71 6.84 -32.85 6.38
N ALA A 72 6.55 -34.15 6.29
CA ALA A 72 7.40 -35.19 6.88
C ALA A 72 8.80 -35.22 6.24
N GLU A 73 8.88 -35.00 4.92
CA GLU A 73 10.15 -34.92 4.20
C GLU A 73 10.92 -33.64 4.59
N ALA A 74 10.24 -32.49 4.71
CA ALA A 74 10.84 -31.24 5.16
C ALA A 74 11.46 -31.34 6.56
N ILE A 75 10.73 -31.96 7.51
CA ILE A 75 11.24 -32.24 8.86
C ILE A 75 12.48 -33.14 8.79
N SER A 76 12.42 -34.22 8.01
CA SER A 76 13.54 -35.16 7.82
C SER A 76 14.78 -34.47 7.23
N GLN A 77 14.62 -33.65 6.19
CA GLN A 77 15.71 -32.91 5.56
C GLN A 77 16.36 -31.91 6.52
N VAL A 78 15.56 -31.16 7.28
CA VAL A 78 16.08 -30.22 8.28
C VAL A 78 16.84 -30.95 9.40
N ARG A 79 16.32 -32.08 9.90
CA ARG A 79 17.00 -32.91 10.91
C ARG A 79 18.28 -33.56 10.39
N LYS A 80 18.32 -33.92 9.11
CA LYS A 80 19.54 -34.42 8.46
C LYS A 80 20.62 -33.34 8.40
N ALA A 81 20.26 -32.10 8.07
CA ALA A 81 21.19 -30.97 8.04
C ALA A 81 21.58 -30.49 9.45
N ARG A 82 20.67 -30.61 10.42
CA ARG A 82 20.87 -30.19 11.81
C ARG A 82 20.20 -31.18 12.77
N PRO A 83 20.93 -32.20 13.26
CA PRO A 83 20.39 -33.17 14.22
C PRO A 83 19.80 -32.49 15.46
N GLY A 84 18.61 -32.94 15.88
CA GLY A 84 17.87 -32.36 17.00
C GLY A 84 17.09 -31.07 16.70
N ALA A 85 17.04 -30.63 15.43
CA ALA A 85 16.15 -29.54 15.02
C ALA A 85 14.67 -29.94 15.10
N ILE A 86 13.80 -28.94 15.32
CA ILE A 86 12.35 -29.10 15.53
C ILE A 86 12.13 -29.95 16.80
N GLN A 87 12.15 -29.29 17.94
CA GLN A 87 12.37 -29.89 19.26
C GLN A 87 11.08 -30.32 19.98
N THR A 88 9.93 -29.76 19.59
CA THR A 88 8.66 -30.00 20.30
C THR A 88 7.57 -30.52 19.35
N PRO A 89 6.56 -31.24 19.88
CA PRO A 89 5.41 -31.68 19.10
C PRO A 89 4.63 -30.52 18.45
N GLU A 90 4.53 -29.36 19.13
CA GLU A 90 3.88 -28.16 18.60
C GLU A 90 4.62 -27.66 17.35
N GLN A 91 5.95 -27.61 17.40
CA GLN A 91 6.76 -27.22 16.24
C GLN A 91 6.60 -28.18 15.06
N GLU A 92 6.50 -29.49 15.29
CA GLU A 92 6.17 -30.45 14.23
C GLU A 92 4.76 -30.21 13.68
N HIS A 93 3.78 -30.03 14.57
CA HIS A 93 2.39 -29.76 14.20
C HIS A 93 2.28 -28.51 13.31
N HIS A 94 2.99 -27.43 13.66
CA HIS A 94 3.06 -26.22 12.85
C HIS A 94 3.56 -26.50 11.41
N VAL A 95 4.61 -27.32 11.26
CA VAL A 95 5.14 -27.69 9.94
C VAL A 95 4.13 -28.54 9.17
N HIS A 96 3.43 -29.46 9.83
CA HIS A 96 2.36 -30.28 9.22
C HIS A 96 1.11 -29.46 8.82
N ALA A 97 0.81 -28.39 9.56
CA ALA A 97 -0.28 -27.47 9.26
C ALA A 97 0.03 -26.55 8.05
N ALA A 98 1.32 -26.32 7.76
CA ALA A 98 1.74 -25.51 6.62
C ALA A 98 1.22 -26.09 5.28
N ARG A 99 1.07 -25.21 4.30
CA ARG A 99 0.55 -25.52 2.97
C ARG A 99 1.48 -24.97 1.90
N ARG A 100 1.55 -25.66 0.77
CA ARG A 100 2.26 -25.18 -0.41
C ARG A 100 1.69 -23.81 -0.83
N VAL A 101 2.58 -22.89 -1.17
CA VAL A 101 2.27 -21.58 -1.75
C VAL A 101 2.82 -21.55 -3.16
N SER A 102 1.96 -21.34 -4.16
CA SER A 102 2.38 -21.24 -5.55
C SER A 102 3.12 -19.92 -5.83
N ALA A 103 3.87 -19.89 -6.94
CA ALA A 103 4.50 -18.65 -7.39
C ALA A 103 3.47 -17.56 -7.74
N SER A 104 2.30 -17.93 -8.28
CA SER A 104 1.22 -16.99 -8.62
C SER A 104 0.54 -16.41 -7.37
N GLN A 105 0.39 -17.19 -6.30
CA GLN A 105 -0.09 -16.69 -5.02
C GLN A 105 0.89 -15.67 -4.43
N ASP A 106 2.19 -15.99 -4.41
CA ASP A 106 3.20 -15.04 -3.92
C ASP A 106 3.30 -13.77 -4.79
N GLU A 107 3.13 -13.86 -6.11
CA GLU A 107 3.06 -12.68 -6.99
C GLU A 107 1.83 -11.82 -6.68
N THR A 108 0.67 -12.46 -6.50
CA THR A 108 -0.61 -11.79 -6.19
C THR A 108 -0.51 -11.02 -4.88
N VAL A 109 0.03 -11.65 -3.83
CA VAL A 109 0.25 -11.03 -2.53
C VAL A 109 1.33 -9.96 -2.65
N SER A 110 2.41 -10.23 -3.38
CA SER A 110 3.52 -9.30 -3.56
C SER A 110 3.07 -7.96 -4.14
N ARG A 111 2.37 -7.96 -5.26
CA ARG A 111 1.98 -6.70 -5.91
C ARG A 111 0.96 -5.89 -5.09
N ARG A 112 -0.02 -6.57 -4.48
CA ARG A 112 -1.06 -5.89 -3.67
C ARG A 112 -0.48 -5.30 -2.39
N LEU A 113 0.31 -6.09 -1.67
CA LEU A 113 0.97 -5.61 -0.46
C LEU A 113 2.02 -4.54 -0.78
N ALA A 114 2.75 -4.67 -1.89
CA ALA A 114 3.69 -3.66 -2.34
C ALA A 114 3.00 -2.36 -2.73
N CYS A 115 1.83 -2.39 -3.37
CA CYS A 115 1.03 -1.20 -3.65
C CYS A 115 0.72 -0.41 -2.36
N LEU A 116 0.23 -1.10 -1.31
CA LEU A 116 -0.06 -0.48 -0.01
C LEU A 116 1.20 0.04 0.68
N LEU A 117 2.28 -0.75 0.69
CA LEU A 117 3.55 -0.38 1.29
C LEU A 117 4.23 0.78 0.55
N GLY A 118 4.17 0.80 -0.78
CA GLY A 118 4.72 1.86 -1.61
C GLY A 118 4.04 3.20 -1.32
N GLY A 119 2.71 3.19 -1.18
CA GLY A 119 1.96 4.35 -0.71
C GLY A 119 2.38 4.81 0.67
N ALA A 120 2.45 3.89 1.65
CA ALA A 120 2.85 4.22 3.01
C ALA A 120 4.28 4.75 3.13
N LEU A 121 5.20 4.22 2.32
CA LEU A 121 6.57 4.71 2.25
C LEU A 121 6.65 6.10 1.60
N GLY A 122 5.87 6.34 0.55
CA GLY A 122 5.83 7.64 -0.11
C GLY A 122 5.21 8.72 0.77
N ASP A 123 4.09 8.41 1.42
CA ASP A 123 3.50 9.24 2.48
C ASP A 123 4.55 9.59 3.53
N ALA A 124 5.16 8.60 4.18
CA ALA A 124 6.13 8.86 5.23
C ALA A 124 7.40 9.59 4.74
N PHE A 125 7.76 9.46 3.46
CA PHE A 125 8.86 10.20 2.86
C PHE A 125 8.50 11.67 2.66
N GLY A 126 7.31 11.97 2.12
CA GLY A 126 6.87 13.34 1.82
C GLY A 126 6.30 14.10 3.01
N TYR A 127 5.74 13.40 4.00
CA TYR A 127 5.04 14.00 5.15
C TYR A 127 5.84 15.08 5.90
N PRO A 128 7.15 14.90 6.17
CA PRO A 128 7.94 15.93 6.87
C PRO A 128 8.07 17.27 6.12
N ILE A 129 7.83 17.27 4.81
CA ILE A 129 7.97 18.43 3.92
C ILE A 129 6.67 18.81 3.18
N ALA A 130 5.54 18.16 3.49
CA ALA A 130 4.27 18.27 2.76
C ALA A 130 3.67 19.70 2.67
N PHE A 131 4.15 20.63 3.50
CA PHE A 131 3.71 22.02 3.52
C PHE A 131 4.86 23.02 3.27
N GLU A 132 6.03 22.53 2.83
CA GLU A 132 7.18 23.36 2.47
C GLU A 132 7.17 23.61 0.94
N ASN A 133 7.64 24.77 0.51
CA ASN A 133 7.95 24.99 -0.91
C ASN A 133 9.34 24.47 -1.27
N LEU A 134 9.62 24.24 -2.55
CA LEU A 134 10.86 23.67 -3.06
C LEU A 134 12.09 24.44 -2.56
N ALA A 135 12.02 25.78 -2.52
CA ALA A 135 13.13 26.60 -2.03
C ALA A 135 13.43 26.32 -0.55
N SER A 136 12.39 26.11 0.28
CA SER A 136 12.53 25.77 1.70
C SER A 136 13.07 24.35 1.88
N ILE A 137 12.56 23.40 1.10
CA ILE A 137 13.03 22.01 1.07
C ILE A 137 14.52 21.98 0.72
N GLN A 138 14.93 22.69 -0.34
CA GLN A 138 16.32 22.76 -0.76
C GLN A 138 17.21 23.48 0.25
N LYS A 139 16.69 24.50 0.94
CA LYS A 139 17.41 25.16 2.03
C LYS A 139 17.69 24.22 3.20
N ARG A 140 16.73 23.33 3.52
CA ARG A 140 16.83 22.36 4.63
C ARG A 140 17.66 21.13 4.27
N HIS A 141 17.54 20.62 3.04
CA HIS A 141 18.11 19.33 2.62
C HIS A 141 19.26 19.44 1.61
N GLY A 142 19.59 20.65 1.17
CA GLY A 142 20.57 20.92 0.12
C GLY A 142 19.93 21.00 -1.29
N PRO A 143 20.71 21.34 -2.32
CA PRO A 143 20.18 21.65 -3.66
C PRO A 143 19.45 20.48 -4.34
N ALA A 144 19.75 19.24 -3.93
CA ALA A 144 19.09 18.04 -4.43
C ALA A 144 17.75 17.74 -3.72
N GLY A 145 17.35 18.56 -2.73
CA GLY A 145 16.16 18.36 -1.92
C GLY A 145 16.23 17.11 -1.02
N LEU A 146 15.08 16.62 -0.57
CA LEU A 146 14.97 15.43 0.25
C LEU A 146 15.34 14.17 -0.57
N ARG A 147 16.34 13.42 -0.11
CA ARG A 147 16.88 12.21 -0.78
C ARG A 147 16.75 10.92 0.02
N GLU A 148 16.67 11.04 1.34
CA GLU A 148 16.44 9.94 2.28
C GLU A 148 15.34 10.38 3.25
N PRO A 149 14.50 9.45 3.74
CA PRO A 149 13.37 9.82 4.59
C PRO A 149 13.83 10.30 5.96
N GLU A 150 13.03 11.17 6.59
CA GLU A 150 13.28 11.60 7.96
C GLU A 150 12.75 10.58 8.97
N PHE A 151 13.61 10.18 9.92
CA PHE A 151 13.23 9.24 10.98
C PHE A 151 12.91 9.98 12.27
N ASN A 152 11.76 9.66 12.88
CA ASN A 152 11.42 10.05 14.24
C ASN A 152 11.60 8.85 15.18
N LYS A 153 12.59 8.91 16.08
CA LYS A 153 12.90 7.81 17.02
C LYS A 153 13.00 6.44 16.33
N ASN A 154 13.73 6.39 15.21
CA ASN A 154 13.90 5.21 14.34
C ASN A 154 12.63 4.73 13.61
N GLN A 155 11.57 5.53 13.58
CA GLN A 155 10.34 5.24 12.86
C GLN A 155 10.14 6.20 11.69
N LEU A 156 9.51 5.69 10.64
CA LEU A 156 8.93 6.48 9.57
C LEU A 156 7.46 6.69 9.90
N LEU A 157 7.08 7.95 10.07
CA LEU A 157 5.73 8.34 10.45
C LEU A 157 4.91 8.62 9.20
N VAL A 158 3.79 7.93 9.05
CA VAL A 158 2.81 8.21 8.00
C VAL A 158 1.84 9.32 8.43
N SER A 159 1.20 10.00 7.47
CA SER A 159 0.15 11.00 7.66
C SER A 159 -1.26 10.38 7.69
N ASP A 160 -2.30 11.22 7.61
CA ASP A 160 -3.68 10.80 7.43
C ASP A 160 -3.89 10.02 6.14
N ASP A 161 -3.06 10.22 5.10
CA ASP A 161 -3.21 9.52 3.83
C ASP A 161 -3.10 8.00 3.99
N THR A 162 -2.04 7.49 4.63
CA THR A 162 -1.92 6.06 4.92
C THR A 162 -2.97 5.61 5.90
N GLN A 163 -3.26 6.39 6.95
CA GLN A 163 -4.30 6.01 7.91
C GLN A 163 -5.62 5.76 7.18
N MET A 164 -6.12 6.73 6.41
CA MET A 164 -7.35 6.61 5.65
C MET A 164 -7.29 5.49 4.61
N THR A 165 -6.14 5.25 3.97
CA THR A 165 -5.92 4.09 3.08
C THR A 165 -6.21 2.77 3.79
N LEU A 166 -5.73 2.60 5.03
CA LEU A 166 -6.01 1.39 5.81
C LEU A 166 -7.50 1.26 6.14
N PHE A 167 -8.17 2.37 6.49
CA PHE A 167 -9.62 2.37 6.75
C PHE A 167 -10.44 2.07 5.49
N THR A 168 -10.04 2.53 4.30
CA THR A 168 -10.67 2.14 3.03
C THR A 168 -10.58 0.63 2.82
N LEU A 169 -9.39 0.05 3.04
CA LEU A 169 -9.18 -1.40 2.87
C LEU A 169 -10.01 -2.21 3.87
N GLU A 170 -10.08 -1.77 5.12
CA GLU A 170 -10.88 -2.43 6.15
C GLU A 170 -12.38 -2.39 5.82
N GLY A 171 -12.92 -1.24 5.39
CA GLY A 171 -14.31 -1.11 4.97
C GLY A 171 -14.67 -2.05 3.83
N LEU A 172 -13.83 -2.08 2.78
CA LEU A 172 -14.01 -2.99 1.64
C LEU A 172 -13.88 -4.46 2.06
N THR A 173 -12.90 -4.78 2.91
CA THR A 173 -12.67 -6.15 3.38
C THR A 173 -13.85 -6.67 4.17
N ARG A 174 -14.38 -5.88 5.11
CA ARG A 174 -15.57 -6.25 5.90
C ARG A 174 -16.79 -6.47 5.00
N ALA A 175 -17.05 -5.55 4.08
CA ALA A 175 -18.15 -5.65 3.15
C ALA A 175 -18.08 -6.95 2.32
N MET A 176 -16.93 -7.21 1.71
CA MET A 176 -16.76 -8.38 0.85
C MET A 176 -16.72 -9.71 1.62
N GLN A 177 -16.22 -9.72 2.86
CA GLN A 177 -16.32 -10.88 3.75
C GLN A 177 -17.79 -11.19 4.11
N ALA A 178 -18.64 -10.17 4.20
CA ALA A 178 -20.09 -10.29 4.36
C ALA A 178 -20.83 -10.58 3.03
N ASN A 179 -20.10 -10.85 1.94
CA ASN A 179 -20.64 -11.09 0.59
C ASN A 179 -21.40 -9.88 0.00
N THR A 180 -21.12 -8.68 0.49
CA THR A 180 -21.64 -7.42 -0.03
C THR A 180 -20.82 -6.99 -1.24
N LEU A 181 -21.45 -6.97 -2.42
CA LEU A 181 -20.80 -6.61 -3.68
C LEU A 181 -21.48 -5.42 -4.39
N ALA A 182 -22.64 -4.96 -3.92
CA ALA A 182 -23.29 -3.80 -4.53
C ALA A 182 -22.44 -2.54 -4.31
N GLU A 183 -22.34 -1.70 -5.35
CA GLU A 183 -21.49 -0.51 -5.34
C GLU A 183 -21.83 0.43 -4.16
N GLN A 184 -23.12 0.69 -3.94
CA GLN A 184 -23.59 1.59 -2.87
C GLN A 184 -23.21 1.07 -1.49
N ASP A 185 -23.37 -0.23 -1.24
CA ASP A 185 -23.06 -0.82 0.06
C ASP A 185 -21.55 -0.86 0.33
N LEU A 186 -20.73 -1.09 -0.70
CA LEU A 186 -19.27 -1.00 -0.58
C LEU A 186 -18.84 0.42 -0.19
N ILE A 187 -19.41 1.44 -0.86
CA ILE A 187 -19.15 2.84 -0.55
C ILE A 187 -19.63 3.20 0.86
N GLU A 188 -20.77 2.67 1.29
CA GLU A 188 -21.27 2.87 2.64
C GLU A 188 -20.33 2.28 3.70
N GLN A 189 -19.80 1.07 3.49
CA GLN A 189 -18.83 0.49 4.43
C GLN A 189 -17.50 1.26 4.47
N VAL A 190 -17.07 1.84 3.34
CA VAL A 190 -15.93 2.76 3.32
C VAL A 190 -16.25 4.05 4.10
N ARG A 191 -17.45 4.63 3.91
CA ARG A 191 -17.90 5.82 4.64
C ARG A 191 -17.92 5.59 6.15
N LEU A 192 -18.49 4.47 6.61
CA LEU A 192 -18.49 4.09 8.02
C LEU A 192 -17.06 3.94 8.57
N SER A 193 -16.16 3.34 7.79
CA SER A 193 -14.75 3.22 8.19
C SER A 193 -14.05 4.59 8.28
N TYR A 194 -14.39 5.56 7.43
CA TYR A 194 -13.88 6.93 7.57
C TYR A 194 -14.44 7.66 8.79
N LEU A 195 -15.66 7.36 9.22
CA LEU A 195 -16.21 7.90 10.46
C LEU A 195 -15.49 7.34 11.68
N ASP A 196 -15.16 6.05 11.68
CA ASP A 196 -14.30 5.47 12.72
C ASP A 196 -12.88 6.08 12.71
N TRP A 197 -12.33 6.36 11.53
CA TRP A 197 -11.06 7.10 11.43
C TRP A 197 -11.20 8.47 12.10
N LEU A 198 -12.26 9.23 11.81
CA LEU A 198 -12.53 10.53 12.43
C LEU A 198 -12.60 10.43 13.97
N GLU A 199 -13.25 9.39 14.49
CA GLU A 199 -13.30 9.12 15.94
C GLU A 199 -11.93 8.81 16.53
N SER A 200 -11.11 8.01 15.84
CA SER A 200 -9.72 7.74 16.27
C SER A 200 -8.85 9.00 16.30
N GLN A 201 -9.24 10.07 15.58
CA GLN A 201 -8.60 11.38 15.66
C GLN A 201 -9.08 12.22 16.86
N GLY A 202 -9.94 11.67 17.74
CA GLY A 202 -10.52 12.39 18.89
C GLY A 202 -11.61 13.38 18.49
N LEU A 203 -12.21 13.22 17.31
CA LEU A 203 -13.24 14.10 16.77
C LEU A 203 -14.57 13.36 16.72
N ALA A 204 -15.64 13.99 17.20
CA ALA A 204 -16.96 13.37 17.19
C ALA A 204 -17.42 13.07 15.76
N ALA A 205 -17.69 11.80 15.48
CA ALA A 205 -18.45 11.37 14.32
C ALA A 205 -19.92 11.20 14.71
N GLY A 206 -20.85 11.65 13.87
CA GLY A 206 -22.29 11.56 14.13
C GLY A 206 -22.88 10.15 13.98
N SER A 207 -22.07 9.09 14.09
CA SER A 207 -22.44 7.71 13.75
C SER A 207 -22.22 6.79 14.94
N ALA A 208 -23.28 6.16 15.42
CA ALA A 208 -23.21 5.17 16.48
C ALA A 208 -22.87 3.77 15.91
N ASN A 209 -21.84 3.13 16.48
CA ASN A 209 -21.66 1.67 16.57
C ASN A 209 -21.26 0.87 15.33
N HIS A 210 -20.12 1.15 14.66
CA HIS A 210 -19.52 0.15 13.75
C HIS A 210 -18.01 -0.02 13.85
N PRO A 211 -17.44 -0.21 15.06
CA PRO A 211 -16.00 -0.12 15.29
C PRO A 211 -15.22 -1.05 14.36
N THR A 212 -14.40 -0.45 13.49
CA THR A 212 -13.42 -1.15 12.67
C THR A 212 -12.42 -1.89 13.55
N ARG A 213 -11.86 -2.98 13.02
CA ARG A 213 -10.80 -3.73 13.72
C ARG A 213 -9.51 -2.91 13.86
N LEU A 214 -9.37 -1.82 13.11
CA LEU A 214 -8.22 -0.93 13.12
C LEU A 214 -8.10 -0.09 14.40
N LEU A 215 -9.22 0.17 15.10
CA LEU A 215 -9.23 0.99 16.32
C LEU A 215 -8.38 0.41 17.45
N LYS A 216 -7.98 -0.88 17.40
CA LYS A 216 -7.03 -1.47 18.35
C LYS A 216 -5.60 -0.92 18.24
N HIS A 217 -5.25 -0.26 17.13
CA HIS A 217 -3.88 0.19 16.85
C HIS A 217 -3.65 1.63 17.30
N ALA A 218 -2.94 1.81 18.43
CA ALA A 218 -2.61 3.14 18.96
C ALA A 218 -1.91 4.07 17.94
N ALA A 219 -1.14 3.51 16.99
CA ALA A 219 -0.48 4.30 15.93
C ALA A 219 -1.46 5.02 14.97
N LEU A 220 -2.75 4.65 14.98
CA LEU A 220 -3.80 5.29 14.19
C LEU A 220 -4.58 6.36 14.99
N HIS A 221 -4.32 6.51 16.29
CA HIS A 221 -4.97 7.49 17.17
C HIS A 221 -4.13 8.75 17.35
N VAL A 222 -3.64 9.30 16.24
CA VAL A 222 -2.79 10.49 16.23
C VAL A 222 -3.02 11.31 14.98
N GLN A 223 -3.37 12.58 15.18
CA GLN A 223 -3.56 13.52 14.08
C GLN A 223 -2.23 13.88 13.45
N ARG A 224 -2.10 13.62 12.16
CA ARG A 224 -0.92 13.96 11.35
C ARG A 224 -1.38 14.50 10.01
N ALA A 225 -1.30 15.82 9.86
CA ALA A 225 -1.75 16.54 8.67
C ALA A 225 -3.21 16.30 8.20
N PRO A 226 -4.21 16.06 9.08
CA PRO A 226 -5.56 15.76 8.61
C PRO A 226 -6.11 16.86 7.70
N ALA A 227 -6.45 16.51 6.46
CA ALA A 227 -6.97 17.47 5.50
C ALA A 227 -8.27 18.12 6.00
N LYS A 228 -8.32 19.45 6.02
CA LYS A 228 -9.49 20.21 6.55
C LYS A 228 -10.78 19.85 5.83
N THR A 229 -10.73 19.75 4.51
CA THR A 229 -11.86 19.30 3.67
C THR A 229 -12.38 17.94 4.14
N CYS A 230 -11.47 16.99 4.39
CA CYS A 230 -11.83 15.64 4.82
C CYS A 230 -12.57 15.66 6.16
N ILE A 231 -11.99 16.32 7.17
CA ILE A 231 -12.58 16.44 8.51
C ILE A 231 -13.94 17.12 8.47
N GLN A 232 -14.08 18.23 7.74
CA GLN A 232 -15.34 18.96 7.64
C GLN A 232 -16.43 18.10 7.00
N SER A 233 -16.12 17.44 5.88
CA SER A 233 -17.06 16.56 5.19
C SER A 233 -17.48 15.37 6.04
N LEU A 234 -16.55 14.73 6.76
CA LEU A 234 -16.86 13.59 7.63
C LEU A 234 -17.65 14.00 8.89
N ARG A 235 -17.41 15.19 9.46
CA ARG A 235 -18.26 15.75 10.52
C ARG A 235 -19.68 16.00 10.05
N ALA A 236 -19.87 16.33 8.76
CA ALA A 236 -21.17 16.41 8.11
C ALA A 236 -21.72 15.03 7.67
N GLY A 237 -21.08 13.93 8.08
CA GLY A 237 -21.50 12.56 7.82
C GLY A 237 -20.87 11.90 6.58
N GLY A 238 -20.08 12.62 5.78
CA GLY A 238 -19.40 12.08 4.61
C GLY A 238 -20.35 11.58 3.52
N GLY A 239 -21.51 12.22 3.35
CA GLY A 239 -22.58 11.76 2.46
C GLY A 239 -22.52 12.27 1.01
N GLY A 240 -21.39 12.80 0.57
CA GLY A 240 -21.25 13.34 -0.79
C GLY A 240 -21.24 12.25 -1.88
N SER A 241 -21.64 12.62 -3.10
CA SER A 241 -21.50 11.78 -4.30
C SER A 241 -21.14 12.64 -5.53
N PRO A 242 -20.65 12.04 -6.63
CA PRO A 242 -20.39 12.79 -7.86
C PRO A 242 -21.64 13.52 -8.40
N GLU A 243 -22.83 12.97 -8.16
CA GLU A 243 -24.11 13.56 -8.57
C GLU A 243 -24.64 14.61 -7.59
N ARG A 244 -24.23 14.53 -6.32
CA ARG A 244 -24.63 15.45 -5.23
C ARG A 244 -23.38 15.82 -4.43
N PRO A 245 -22.55 16.75 -4.95
CA PRO A 245 -21.30 17.11 -4.31
C PRO A 245 -21.53 17.78 -2.95
N ILE A 246 -20.79 17.33 -1.93
CA ILE A 246 -20.86 17.90 -0.57
C ILE A 246 -20.09 19.22 -0.43
N ASN A 247 -19.15 19.47 -1.35
CA ASN A 247 -18.35 20.68 -1.49
C ASN A 247 -17.74 20.74 -2.91
N ASP A 248 -16.95 21.77 -3.19
CA ASP A 248 -16.23 21.94 -4.47
C ASP A 248 -14.70 21.80 -4.33
N SER A 249 -14.24 21.00 -3.37
CA SER A 249 -12.80 20.86 -3.08
C SER A 249 -12.07 20.02 -4.13
N ARG A 250 -10.93 20.55 -4.58
CA ARG A 250 -9.98 19.94 -5.55
C ARG A 250 -8.69 19.41 -4.88
N GLU A 251 -8.59 19.54 -3.56
CA GLU A 251 -7.36 19.31 -2.79
C GLU A 251 -6.83 17.88 -2.97
N ALA A 252 -5.51 17.74 -3.16
CA ALA A 252 -4.83 16.48 -3.49
C ALA A 252 -5.07 15.33 -2.47
N SER A 253 -5.32 15.66 -1.21
CA SER A 253 -5.68 14.73 -0.12
C SER A 253 -6.87 13.81 -0.42
N GLY A 254 -7.64 14.09 -1.47
CA GLY A 254 -8.71 13.20 -1.94
C GLY A 254 -8.20 11.85 -2.50
N LEU A 255 -6.95 11.76 -2.97
CA LEU A 255 -6.47 10.69 -3.86
C LEU A 255 -5.90 9.44 -3.20
N MET A 256 -4.96 9.60 -2.25
CA MET A 256 -4.05 8.51 -1.84
C MET A 256 -4.77 7.24 -1.36
N ARG A 257 -5.91 7.42 -0.71
CA ARG A 257 -6.70 6.37 -0.07
C ARG A 257 -7.48 5.44 -0.99
N VAL A 258 -7.40 5.57 -2.32
CA VAL A 258 -8.18 4.73 -3.25
C VAL A 258 -7.46 3.46 -3.75
N ALA A 259 -6.16 3.32 -3.50
CA ALA A 259 -5.40 2.12 -3.88
C ALA A 259 -6.02 0.78 -3.43
N PRO A 260 -6.64 0.67 -2.23
CA PRO A 260 -7.33 -0.54 -1.80
C PRO A 260 -8.42 -1.02 -2.76
N VAL A 261 -9.14 -0.10 -3.42
CA VAL A 261 -10.20 -0.45 -4.37
C VAL A 261 -9.67 -1.35 -5.48
N ALA A 262 -8.48 -1.04 -6.01
CA ALA A 262 -7.85 -1.81 -7.08
C ALA A 262 -7.38 -3.21 -6.63
N CYS A 263 -7.15 -3.42 -5.33
CA CYS A 263 -6.62 -4.67 -4.78
C CYS A 263 -7.69 -5.74 -4.56
N MET A 264 -8.97 -5.36 -4.55
CA MET A 264 -10.09 -6.24 -4.20
C MET A 264 -10.50 -7.20 -5.34
N PRO A 265 -11.11 -8.36 -5.03
CA PRO A 265 -11.70 -9.25 -6.03
C PRO A 265 -12.90 -8.61 -6.75
N GLU A 266 -13.35 -9.26 -7.84
CA GLU A 266 -14.49 -8.79 -8.67
C GLU A 266 -14.31 -7.40 -9.27
N MET A 267 -13.07 -6.91 -9.34
CA MET A 267 -12.74 -5.64 -9.95
C MET A 267 -12.34 -5.84 -11.40
N ASN A 268 -12.85 -4.95 -12.25
CA ASN A 268 -12.26 -4.59 -13.52
C ASN A 268 -11.89 -3.09 -13.46
N ALA A 269 -11.18 -2.57 -14.47
CA ALA A 269 -10.74 -1.18 -14.48
C ALA A 269 -11.92 -0.18 -14.32
N GLU A 270 -13.04 -0.43 -15.00
CA GLU A 270 -14.22 0.44 -14.95
C GLU A 270 -14.87 0.45 -13.55
N ARG A 271 -15.03 -0.71 -12.92
CA ARG A 271 -15.59 -0.79 -11.56
C ARG A 271 -14.66 -0.17 -10.53
N ALA A 272 -13.35 -0.38 -10.67
CA ALA A 272 -12.35 0.26 -9.82
C ALA A 272 -12.42 1.79 -9.95
N PHE A 273 -12.54 2.31 -11.18
CA PHE A 273 -12.75 3.72 -11.44
C PHE A 273 -13.99 4.26 -10.71
N ARG A 274 -15.15 3.62 -10.91
CA ARG A 274 -16.43 4.08 -10.34
C ARG A 274 -16.42 4.10 -8.83
N LEU A 275 -15.95 3.02 -8.21
CA LEU A 275 -15.87 2.91 -6.75
C LEU A 275 -14.91 3.96 -6.16
N ALA A 276 -13.73 4.15 -6.75
CA ALA A 276 -12.78 5.15 -6.27
C ALA A 276 -13.30 6.58 -6.41
N ALA A 277 -13.96 6.91 -7.54
CA ALA A 277 -14.59 8.20 -7.74
C ALA A 277 -15.67 8.46 -6.68
N ARG A 278 -16.59 7.51 -6.45
CA ARG A 278 -17.64 7.64 -5.42
C ARG A 278 -17.07 7.71 -4.01
N ALA A 279 -16.07 6.89 -3.68
CA ALA A 279 -15.44 6.89 -2.35
C ALA A 279 -14.73 8.23 -2.06
N THR A 280 -14.15 8.86 -3.08
CA THR A 280 -13.53 10.18 -2.97
C THR A 280 -14.59 11.27 -2.79
N ALA A 281 -15.69 11.18 -3.54
CA ALA A 281 -16.80 12.12 -3.50
C ALA A 281 -17.54 12.18 -2.15
N LEU A 282 -17.37 11.17 -1.28
CA LEU A 282 -17.82 11.23 0.12
C LEU A 282 -17.30 12.47 0.85
N THR A 283 -16.13 12.98 0.44
CA THR A 283 -15.49 14.14 1.08
C THR A 283 -14.98 15.22 0.13
N HIS A 284 -14.72 14.94 -1.14
CA HIS A 284 -14.22 15.91 -2.14
C HIS A 284 -15.14 15.87 -3.36
N GLY A 285 -16.02 16.86 -3.49
CA GLY A 285 -17.10 16.82 -4.49
C GLY A 285 -16.73 17.32 -5.88
N HIS A 286 -15.58 17.98 -6.06
CA HIS A 286 -15.21 18.52 -7.37
C HIS A 286 -14.85 17.41 -8.38
N PRO A 287 -15.24 17.51 -9.66
CA PRO A 287 -14.91 16.55 -10.71
C PRO A 287 -13.43 16.18 -10.80
N ALA A 288 -12.57 17.18 -10.76
CA ALA A 288 -11.13 16.97 -10.79
C ALA A 288 -10.59 16.08 -9.65
N ALA A 289 -11.22 16.10 -8.47
CA ALA A 289 -10.83 15.24 -7.35
C ALA A 289 -11.27 13.78 -7.59
N HIS A 290 -12.57 13.56 -7.81
CA HIS A 290 -13.08 12.20 -7.90
C HIS A 290 -12.73 11.50 -9.22
N LEU A 291 -12.56 12.22 -10.34
CA LEU A 291 -12.11 11.63 -11.60
C LEU A 291 -10.63 11.24 -11.55
N SER A 292 -9.77 12.07 -10.94
CA SER A 292 -8.37 11.70 -10.71
C SER A 292 -8.25 10.45 -9.85
N ALA A 293 -9.08 10.33 -8.80
CA ALA A 293 -9.13 9.12 -7.97
C ALA A 293 -9.59 7.88 -8.76
N GLY A 294 -10.61 8.04 -9.60
CA GLY A 294 -11.07 6.98 -10.51
C GLY A 294 -9.96 6.52 -11.45
N ILE A 295 -9.23 7.45 -12.05
CA ILE A 295 -8.11 7.16 -12.94
C ILE A 295 -7.00 6.41 -12.20
N LEU A 296 -6.59 6.89 -11.01
CA LEU A 296 -5.58 6.22 -10.20
C LEU A 296 -5.97 4.77 -9.87
N ALA A 297 -7.21 4.52 -9.45
CA ALA A 297 -7.67 3.18 -9.14
C ALA A 297 -7.72 2.27 -10.38
N ALA A 298 -8.17 2.78 -11.53
CA ALA A 298 -8.15 2.03 -12.79
C ALA A 298 -6.73 1.71 -13.25
N MET A 299 -5.79 2.65 -13.10
CA MET A 299 -4.37 2.45 -13.39
C MET A 299 -3.77 1.37 -12.50
N LEU A 300 -3.94 1.49 -11.18
CA LEU A 300 -3.44 0.52 -10.21
C LEU A 300 -4.00 -0.87 -10.50
N HIS A 301 -5.30 -0.99 -10.81
CA HIS A 301 -5.88 -2.25 -11.22
C HIS A 301 -5.17 -2.80 -12.47
N GLY A 302 -5.00 -1.98 -13.51
CA GLY A 302 -4.26 -2.36 -14.71
C GLY A 302 -2.83 -2.86 -14.43
N LEU A 303 -2.09 -2.19 -13.55
CA LEU A 303 -0.73 -2.57 -13.15
C LEU A 303 -0.70 -3.90 -12.37
N LEU A 304 -1.66 -4.10 -11.46
CA LEU A 304 -1.82 -5.36 -10.74
C LEU A 304 -2.17 -6.53 -11.68
N GLU A 305 -2.85 -6.24 -12.81
CA GLU A 305 -3.09 -7.18 -13.92
C GLU A 305 -1.92 -7.29 -14.91
N GLY A 306 -0.80 -6.60 -14.66
CA GLY A 306 0.41 -6.70 -15.48
C GLY A 306 0.44 -5.81 -16.72
N LYS A 307 -0.47 -4.84 -16.85
CA LYS A 307 -0.40 -3.84 -17.92
C LYS A 307 0.81 -2.90 -17.69
N PRO A 308 1.48 -2.43 -18.75
CA PRO A 308 2.47 -1.36 -18.64
C PRO A 308 1.87 -0.06 -18.10
N LEU A 309 2.68 0.73 -17.38
CA LEU A 309 2.27 1.97 -16.73
C LEU A 309 1.59 2.97 -17.69
N GLN A 310 2.21 3.24 -18.84
CA GLN A 310 1.66 4.17 -19.84
C GLN A 310 0.33 3.65 -20.41
N THR A 311 0.25 2.36 -20.73
CA THR A 311 -0.98 1.72 -21.22
C THR A 311 -2.10 1.75 -20.18
N ALA A 312 -1.77 1.62 -18.89
CA ALA A 312 -2.74 1.74 -17.81
C ALA A 312 -3.30 3.17 -17.73
N LEU A 313 -2.44 4.19 -17.87
CA LEU A 313 -2.88 5.60 -17.89
C LEU A 313 -3.80 5.90 -19.07
N ILE A 314 -3.43 5.48 -20.29
CA ILE A 314 -4.21 5.73 -21.50
C ILE A 314 -5.62 5.18 -21.36
N HIS A 315 -5.75 3.90 -20.99
CA HIS A 315 -7.07 3.27 -20.81
C HIS A 315 -7.89 3.92 -19.70
N ALA A 316 -7.25 4.35 -18.61
CA ALA A 316 -7.95 5.02 -17.52
C ALA A 316 -8.44 6.43 -17.92
N CYS A 317 -7.67 7.17 -18.72
CA CYS A 317 -8.10 8.43 -19.32
C CYS A 317 -9.27 8.23 -20.30
N ASP A 318 -9.22 7.18 -21.13
CA ASP A 318 -10.32 6.83 -22.04
C ASP A 318 -11.63 6.60 -21.27
N GLN A 319 -11.58 5.91 -20.13
CA GLN A 319 -12.73 5.72 -19.24
C GLN A 319 -13.23 7.05 -18.65
N ALA A 320 -12.32 7.93 -18.24
CA ALA A 320 -12.67 9.24 -17.69
C ALA A 320 -13.44 10.12 -18.69
N ARG A 321 -13.20 9.98 -20.01
CA ARG A 321 -13.89 10.78 -21.04
C ARG A 321 -15.41 10.56 -21.08
N ALA A 322 -15.91 9.46 -20.50
CA ALA A 322 -17.34 9.22 -20.34
C ALA A 322 -17.99 10.08 -19.23
N TRP A 323 -17.20 10.76 -18.40
CA TRP A 323 -17.68 11.54 -17.26
C TRP A 323 -17.69 13.04 -17.55
N ARG A 324 -18.67 13.76 -17.01
CA ARG A 324 -18.71 15.22 -17.10
C ARG A 324 -17.56 15.84 -16.30
N GLY A 325 -16.90 16.86 -16.85
CA GLY A 325 -15.81 17.58 -16.18
C GLY A 325 -14.44 16.90 -16.28
N HIS A 326 -14.27 15.94 -17.21
CA HIS A 326 -13.01 15.22 -17.39
C HIS A 326 -11.91 16.04 -18.07
N GLN A 327 -12.25 17.11 -18.79
CA GLN A 327 -11.36 17.77 -19.75
C GLN A 327 -10.05 18.22 -19.11
N ASP A 328 -10.12 18.88 -17.94
CA ASP A 328 -8.93 19.36 -17.25
C ASP A 328 -8.07 18.23 -16.70
N VAL A 329 -8.68 17.17 -16.16
CA VAL A 329 -7.95 16.03 -15.60
C VAL A 329 -7.21 15.28 -16.70
N VAL A 330 -7.91 14.95 -17.79
CA VAL A 330 -7.33 14.23 -18.93
C VAL A 330 -6.21 15.05 -19.56
N ARG A 331 -6.39 16.36 -19.74
CA ARG A 331 -5.36 17.25 -20.28
C ARG A 331 -4.07 17.25 -19.45
N HIS A 332 -4.16 17.33 -18.12
CA HIS A 332 -2.96 17.29 -17.25
C HIS A 332 -2.24 15.95 -17.34
N LEU A 333 -2.98 14.85 -17.40
CA LEU A 333 -2.41 13.51 -17.48
C LEU A 333 -1.81 13.19 -18.85
N GLU A 334 -2.40 13.68 -19.92
CA GLU A 334 -1.82 13.61 -21.27
C GLU A 334 -0.51 14.41 -21.35
N ALA A 335 -0.44 15.58 -20.71
CA ALA A 335 0.80 16.35 -20.60
C ALA A 335 1.87 15.59 -19.80
N ALA A 336 1.50 14.92 -18.70
CA ALA A 336 2.41 14.08 -17.93
C ALA A 336 2.91 12.87 -18.74
N LEU A 337 2.03 12.23 -19.52
CA LEU A 337 2.39 11.15 -20.43
C LEU A 337 3.38 11.61 -21.49
N GLU A 338 3.13 12.75 -22.12
CA GLU A 338 4.04 13.32 -23.12
C GLU A 338 5.40 13.69 -22.50
N ALA A 339 5.40 14.28 -21.30
CA ALA A 339 6.64 14.62 -20.61
C ALA A 339 7.44 13.35 -20.20
N SER A 340 6.75 12.26 -19.86
CA SER A 340 7.40 11.02 -19.41
C SER A 340 8.32 10.38 -20.46
N VAL A 341 8.02 10.56 -21.74
CA VAL A 341 8.78 9.97 -22.86
C VAL A 341 9.92 10.87 -23.37
N ARG A 342 10.00 12.12 -22.90
CA ARG A 342 11.06 13.06 -23.29
C ARG A 342 12.32 12.90 -22.41
N PRO A 343 13.52 13.20 -22.93
CA PRO A 343 14.71 13.36 -22.10
C PRO A 343 14.51 14.49 -21.09
N HIS A 344 14.87 14.28 -19.83
CA HIS A 344 14.70 15.29 -18.79
C HIS A 344 15.82 15.23 -17.74
N GLY A 345 16.21 16.39 -17.21
CA GLY A 345 17.34 16.58 -16.29
C GLY A 345 17.04 16.31 -14.82
N GLY A 346 16.01 15.52 -14.50
CA GLY A 346 15.67 15.11 -13.14
C GLY A 346 14.75 16.04 -12.34
N ALA A 347 14.42 17.25 -12.84
CA ALA A 347 13.41 18.11 -12.24
C ALA A 347 11.98 17.64 -12.62
N LEU A 348 10.96 18.30 -12.07
CA LEU A 348 9.61 18.17 -12.61
C LEU A 348 9.46 19.06 -13.85
N PRO A 349 8.86 18.57 -14.94
CA PRO A 349 8.55 19.38 -16.11
C PRO A 349 7.65 20.57 -15.75
N GLU A 350 7.92 21.71 -16.38
CA GLU A 350 7.00 22.85 -16.32
C GLU A 350 5.61 22.44 -16.84
N GLY A 351 4.55 22.89 -16.16
CA GLY A 351 3.17 22.65 -16.58
C GLY A 351 2.49 21.40 -16.00
N LEU A 352 3.18 20.58 -15.19
CA LEU A 352 2.53 19.51 -14.39
C LEU A 352 1.79 20.06 -13.15
N GLY A 353 1.99 21.34 -12.84
CA GLY A 353 1.40 22.01 -11.69
C GLY A 353 2.22 21.87 -10.41
N GLY A 354 1.70 22.42 -9.32
CA GLY A 354 2.38 22.44 -8.03
C GLY A 354 2.19 21.17 -7.22
N GLY A 355 1.20 20.33 -7.54
CA GLY A 355 0.82 19.16 -6.74
C GLY A 355 -0.14 19.52 -5.61
N GLN A 356 -0.89 20.62 -5.75
CA GLN A 356 -1.85 21.08 -4.74
C GLN A 356 -3.26 20.53 -5.01
N THR A 357 -3.59 20.31 -6.29
CA THR A 357 -4.83 19.69 -6.72
C THR A 357 -4.63 18.23 -7.10
N CYS A 358 -5.73 17.46 -7.10
CA CYS A 358 -5.67 16.03 -7.42
C CYS A 358 -5.06 15.74 -8.81
N GLU A 359 -5.48 16.45 -9.86
CA GLU A 359 -4.99 16.22 -11.21
C GLU A 359 -3.49 16.50 -11.36
N GLU A 360 -2.98 17.54 -10.68
CA GLU A 360 -1.55 17.84 -10.62
C GLU A 360 -0.79 16.75 -9.85
N ALA A 361 -1.31 16.37 -8.67
CA ALA A 361 -0.65 15.37 -7.83
C ALA A 361 -0.56 14.00 -8.51
N LEU A 362 -1.61 13.60 -9.23
CA LEU A 362 -1.61 12.38 -10.04
C LEU A 362 -0.65 12.47 -11.22
N ALA A 363 -0.58 13.63 -11.91
CA ALA A 363 0.36 13.88 -12.99
C ALA A 363 1.82 13.78 -12.52
N ILE A 364 2.15 14.42 -11.39
CA ILE A 364 3.48 14.35 -10.76
C ILE A 364 3.81 12.92 -10.34
N GLY A 365 2.89 12.25 -9.65
CA GLY A 365 3.09 10.87 -9.18
C GLY A 365 3.30 9.88 -10.33
N PHE A 366 2.52 9.99 -11.41
CA PHE A 366 2.71 9.21 -12.63
C PHE A 366 4.07 9.52 -13.27
N PHE A 367 4.41 10.80 -13.44
CA PHE A 367 5.69 11.20 -14.03
C PHE A 367 6.84 10.59 -13.22
N ALA A 368 6.90 10.81 -11.91
CA ALA A 368 7.94 10.27 -11.04
C ALA A 368 8.08 8.74 -11.16
N ALA A 369 6.96 8.01 -11.11
CA ALA A 369 6.95 6.54 -11.24
C ALA A 369 7.43 6.04 -12.62
N SER A 370 7.32 6.87 -13.66
CA SER A 370 7.79 6.56 -15.01
C SER A 370 9.28 6.85 -15.23
N ARG A 371 9.90 7.68 -14.37
CA ARG A 371 11.25 8.22 -14.60
C ARG A 371 12.39 7.34 -14.13
N SER A 372 12.17 6.51 -13.12
CA SER A 372 13.24 5.69 -12.56
C SER A 372 12.79 4.27 -12.23
N GLN A 373 13.79 3.38 -12.18
CA GLN A 373 13.67 2.01 -11.66
C GLN A 373 14.12 1.93 -10.19
N ASP A 374 14.72 2.98 -9.63
CA ASP A 374 15.10 3.08 -8.23
C ASP A 374 13.99 3.79 -7.43
N PHE A 375 13.43 3.08 -6.45
CA PHE A 375 12.39 3.62 -5.57
C PHE A 375 12.82 4.92 -4.89
N ARG A 376 14.08 5.05 -4.46
CA ARG A 376 14.56 6.28 -3.79
C ARG A 376 14.53 7.48 -4.73
N GLU A 377 14.92 7.27 -5.98
CA GLU A 377 14.89 8.31 -6.99
C GLU A 377 13.44 8.70 -7.32
N VAL A 378 12.53 7.72 -7.42
CA VAL A 378 11.09 7.98 -7.60
C VAL A 378 10.54 8.84 -6.47
N MET A 379 10.85 8.52 -5.20
CA MET A 379 10.41 9.33 -4.05
C MET A 379 10.97 10.74 -4.09
N ALA A 380 12.26 10.89 -4.42
CA ALA A 380 12.88 12.20 -4.50
C ALA A 380 12.29 13.07 -5.63
N ILE A 381 12.00 12.49 -6.81
CA ILE A 381 11.33 13.24 -7.90
C ILE A 381 9.91 13.62 -7.47
N ALA A 382 9.19 12.70 -6.84
CA ALA A 382 7.80 12.90 -6.47
C ALA A 382 7.61 13.91 -5.33
N ALA A 383 8.53 14.01 -4.38
CA ALA A 383 8.34 14.81 -3.16
C ALA A 383 8.89 16.25 -3.25
N ASN A 384 9.89 16.51 -4.09
CA ASN A 384 10.58 17.79 -4.13
C ASN A 384 9.90 18.80 -5.09
N HIS A 385 8.80 19.40 -4.64
CA HIS A 385 8.04 20.44 -5.34
C HIS A 385 7.24 21.32 -4.35
N ASP A 386 6.44 22.26 -4.85
CA ASP A 386 5.74 23.28 -4.05
C ASP A 386 4.36 22.85 -3.49
N GLY A 387 4.02 21.56 -3.56
CA GLY A 387 2.68 21.05 -3.25
C GLY A 387 2.69 20.01 -2.14
N GLN A 388 1.67 19.15 -2.14
CA GLN A 388 1.52 18.11 -1.12
C GLN A 388 2.46 16.93 -1.40
N SER A 389 3.69 17.03 -0.89
CA SER A 389 4.77 16.06 -1.12
C SER A 389 4.47 14.64 -0.66
N ASP A 390 3.71 14.47 0.43
CA ASP A 390 3.23 13.17 0.90
C ASP A 390 2.29 12.53 -0.11
N VAL A 391 1.31 13.29 -0.62
CA VAL A 391 0.33 12.81 -1.61
C VAL A 391 1.01 12.38 -2.91
N THR A 392 1.87 13.21 -3.49
CA THR A 392 2.56 12.91 -4.75
C THR A 392 3.51 11.73 -4.61
N ALA A 393 4.30 11.68 -3.52
CA ALA A 393 5.21 10.58 -3.25
C ALA A 393 4.48 9.27 -3.00
N GLY A 394 3.36 9.28 -2.25
CA GLY A 394 2.57 8.08 -2.04
C GLY A 394 1.87 7.59 -3.31
N ILE A 395 1.35 8.46 -4.18
CA ILE A 395 0.83 8.07 -5.51
C ILE A 395 1.94 7.42 -6.35
N ALA A 396 3.11 8.08 -6.44
CA ALA A 396 4.26 7.53 -7.17
C ALA A 396 4.68 6.16 -6.62
N GLY A 397 4.68 6.02 -5.29
CA GLY A 397 5.03 4.80 -4.59
C GLY A 397 4.04 3.66 -4.87
N GLN A 398 2.74 3.94 -4.85
CA GLN A 398 1.70 2.98 -5.21
C GLN A 398 1.86 2.49 -6.65
N LEU A 399 2.00 3.41 -7.61
CA LEU A 399 2.17 3.09 -9.03
C LEU A 399 3.45 2.27 -9.29
N PHE A 400 4.57 2.71 -8.73
CA PHE A 400 5.85 2.01 -8.87
C PHE A 400 5.78 0.59 -8.31
N ALA A 401 5.22 0.44 -7.11
CA ALA A 401 5.22 -0.81 -6.36
C ALA A 401 4.18 -1.82 -6.88
N ALA A 402 3.01 -1.35 -7.33
CA ALA A 402 2.00 -2.20 -7.94
C ALA A 402 2.53 -2.92 -9.19
N GLN A 403 3.41 -2.27 -9.96
CA GLN A 403 4.01 -2.85 -11.15
C GLN A 403 5.15 -3.83 -10.83
N ARG A 404 5.96 -3.54 -9.81
CA ARG A 404 7.24 -4.23 -9.56
C ARG A 404 7.21 -5.25 -8.42
N GLY A 405 6.21 -5.18 -7.55
CA GLY A 405 6.12 -6.03 -6.36
C GLY A 405 7.08 -5.60 -5.25
N MET A 406 7.04 -6.36 -4.15
CA MET A 406 7.66 -5.93 -2.89
C MET A 406 9.18 -5.85 -2.96
N GLU A 407 9.83 -6.65 -3.80
CA GLU A 407 11.30 -6.69 -3.93
C GLU A 407 11.90 -5.34 -4.33
N ALA A 408 11.15 -4.52 -5.05
CA ALA A 408 11.60 -3.20 -5.47
C ALA A 408 11.55 -2.14 -4.35
N LEU A 409 10.92 -2.46 -3.22
CA LEU A 409 10.83 -1.56 -2.07
C LEU A 409 11.98 -1.80 -1.08
N PRO A 410 12.53 -0.71 -0.48
CA PRO A 410 13.57 -0.81 0.53
C PRO A 410 13.01 -1.43 1.82
N HIS A 411 13.39 -2.68 2.09
CA HIS A 411 13.01 -3.39 3.31
C HIS A 411 13.40 -2.61 4.58
N ALA A 412 14.50 -1.83 4.51
CA ALA A 412 14.96 -0.99 5.59
C ALA A 412 13.98 0.12 5.99
N TRP A 413 13.19 0.63 5.05
CA TRP A 413 12.17 1.62 5.35
C TRP A 413 10.88 0.94 5.83
N ILE A 414 10.48 -0.17 5.19
CA ILE A 414 9.27 -0.94 5.57
C ILE A 414 9.32 -1.34 7.05
N ARG A 415 10.49 -1.75 7.55
CA ARG A 415 10.61 -2.18 8.94
C ARG A 415 10.46 -1.04 9.97
N CYS A 416 10.61 0.20 9.51
CA CYS A 416 10.55 1.41 10.33
C CYS A 416 9.19 2.10 10.27
N LEU A 417 8.28 1.70 9.37
CA LEU A 417 6.91 2.23 9.37
C LEU A 417 6.26 2.03 10.74
N ASP A 418 5.74 3.11 11.30
CA ASP A 418 5.08 3.10 12.61
C ASP A 418 3.74 2.35 12.59
N VAL A 419 3.03 2.41 11.45
CA VAL A 419 1.77 1.68 11.19
C VAL A 419 1.97 0.26 10.66
N ARG A 420 3.20 -0.27 10.62
CA ARG A 420 3.52 -1.58 10.02
C ARG A 420 2.63 -2.71 10.52
N ASP A 421 2.39 -2.78 11.82
CA ASP A 421 1.56 -3.83 12.41
C ASP A 421 0.08 -3.68 11.99
N ALA A 422 -0.45 -2.45 11.87
CA ALA A 422 -1.82 -2.20 11.39
C ALA A 422 -1.98 -2.54 9.91
N LEU A 423 -0.99 -2.17 9.09
CA LEU A 423 -0.96 -2.48 7.66
C LEU A 423 -0.93 -4.00 7.42
N PHE A 424 -0.12 -4.74 8.18
CA PHE A 424 -0.07 -6.19 8.07
C PHE A 424 -1.32 -6.89 8.61
N ASP A 425 -1.94 -6.35 9.66
CA ASP A 425 -3.23 -6.86 10.15
C ASP A 425 -4.33 -6.72 9.09
N VAL A 426 -4.49 -5.55 8.46
CA VAL A 426 -5.51 -5.38 7.43
C VAL A 426 -5.20 -6.20 6.16
N ALA A 427 -3.93 -6.33 5.79
CA ALA A 427 -3.52 -7.20 4.70
C ALA A 427 -3.84 -8.68 4.98
N ASP A 428 -3.70 -9.15 6.22
CA ASP A 428 -4.10 -10.50 6.65
C ASP A 428 -5.60 -10.72 6.45
N TRP A 429 -6.41 -9.77 6.91
CA TRP A 429 -7.86 -9.86 6.77
C TRP A 429 -8.31 -9.88 5.30
N SER A 430 -7.60 -9.17 4.42
CA SER A 430 -7.86 -9.14 2.99
C SER A 430 -7.26 -10.32 2.22
N LEU A 431 -6.31 -11.06 2.79
CA LEU A 431 -5.54 -12.10 2.10
C LEU A 431 -6.43 -13.17 1.43
N PRO A 432 -7.47 -13.72 2.09
CA PRO A 432 -8.36 -14.68 1.43
C PRO A 432 -9.07 -14.10 0.20
N LEU A 433 -9.42 -12.82 0.22
CA LEU A 433 -10.08 -12.13 -0.89
C LEU A 433 -9.11 -11.93 -2.07
N TRP A 434 -7.87 -11.56 -1.78
CA TRP A 434 -6.81 -11.41 -2.79
C TRP A 434 -6.49 -12.74 -3.47
N LEU A 435 -6.42 -13.84 -2.72
CA LEU A 435 -6.14 -15.16 -3.27
C LEU A 435 -7.32 -15.75 -4.08
N ARG A 436 -8.58 -15.47 -3.70
CA ARG A 436 -9.75 -15.81 -4.52
C ARG A 436 -9.71 -15.12 -5.89
N ALA A 437 -9.29 -13.86 -5.94
CA ALA A 437 -9.15 -13.10 -7.19
C ALA A 437 -8.13 -13.74 -8.15
N ALA A 438 -7.10 -14.41 -7.62
CA ALA A 438 -6.06 -15.07 -8.40
C ALA A 438 -6.48 -16.47 -8.89
N ALA A 439 -7.21 -17.23 -8.08
CA ALA A 439 -7.64 -18.59 -8.42
C ALA A 439 -8.54 -18.64 -9.66
N ARG A 440 -9.40 -17.64 -9.87
CA ARG A 440 -10.26 -17.55 -11.08
C ARG A 440 -9.51 -17.26 -12.38
N ARG A 441 -8.20 -17.03 -12.33
CA ARG A 441 -7.35 -16.71 -13.49
C ARG A 441 -6.46 -17.87 -13.90
N GLY A 442 -6.43 -18.95 -13.11
CA GLY A 442 -5.57 -20.10 -13.32
C GLY A 442 -6.38 -21.38 -13.21
N ASP A 443 -7.25 -21.60 -14.20
CA ASP A 443 -7.63 -22.91 -14.75
C ASP A 443 -7.73 -22.76 -16.27
#